data_AF-A0A2T2N481-F1
#
_entry.id   AF-A0A2T2N481-F1
#
_cell.length_a   1.000
_cell.length_b   1.000
_cell.length_c   1.000
_cell.angle_alpha   90.00
_cell.angle_beta   90.00
_cell.angle_gamma   90.00
#
_symmetry.space_group_name_H-M   'P 1'
#
loop_
_entity.id
_entity.type
_entity.pdbx_description
1 polymer ?
#
loop_
_entity_poly.entity_id
_entity_poly.type
_entity_poly.pdbx_seq_one_letter_code
_entity_poly.pdbx_strand_id
1 'polypeptide(L)'
;MQGTALAACHQGAAIEGLCLSGELYSEPASHSTTFYHNVTAGSDLVDEGGILGWSLTYNYNLTAPSSMQFSINPTSNVAIPIIYPGWTQYTLVNFDESGSMYIPWFVDDTKSPPEYPSPALKLKNWYICLTRWSYLYTTLTWKIGVTGEPQNPSCQKVDVTRVYV
;
A
#
# COMPACT_ATOMS: atom_id res chain seq x y z
N MET A 1 7.15 15.78 4.88
CA MET A 1 6.90 14.48 4.23
C MET A 1 7.47 13.35 5.06
N GLN A 2 8.68 13.47 5.63
CA GLN A 2 9.10 12.51 6.67
C GLN A 2 8.16 12.59 7.88
N GLY A 3 7.74 11.42 8.33
CA GLY A 3 6.92 11.27 9.52
C GLY A 3 5.42 11.52 9.34
N THR A 4 4.92 11.67 8.10
CA THR A 4 3.48 11.88 7.84
C THR A 4 2.73 10.54 7.77
N ALA A 5 1.56 10.47 8.38
CA ALA A 5 0.68 9.31 8.32
C ALA A 5 -0.01 9.18 6.94
N LEU A 6 -0.31 7.94 6.55
CA LEU A 6 -1.22 7.67 5.45
C LEU A 6 -2.65 7.65 5.98
N ALA A 7 -3.60 8.17 5.20
CA ALA A 7 -5.02 8.11 5.50
C ALA A 7 -5.82 7.57 4.31
N ALA A 8 -6.90 6.86 4.62
CA ALA A 8 -7.95 6.51 3.68
C ALA A 8 -8.64 7.80 3.20
N CYS A 9 -8.44 8.13 1.93
CA CYS A 9 -9.00 9.31 1.28
C CYS A 9 -10.01 8.90 0.21
N HIS A 10 -11.10 9.65 0.07
CA HIS A 10 -12.16 9.34 -0.87
C HIS A 10 -11.69 9.37 -2.33
N GLN A 11 -11.72 8.21 -3.00
CA GLN A 11 -11.43 8.03 -4.42
C GLN A 11 -12.68 7.68 -5.24
N GLY A 12 -13.83 7.47 -4.61
CA GLY A 12 -15.09 7.17 -5.28
C GLY A 12 -16.12 6.64 -4.31
N ALA A 13 -17.29 6.23 -4.84
CA ALA A 13 -18.36 5.69 -4.02
C ALA A 13 -17.88 4.42 -3.28
N ALA A 14 -17.66 4.57 -1.96
CA ALA A 14 -17.09 3.55 -1.08
C ALA A 14 -15.69 3.06 -1.49
N ILE A 15 -14.91 3.90 -2.16
CA ILE A 15 -13.57 3.56 -2.64
C ILE A 15 -12.59 4.57 -2.07
N GLU A 16 -11.51 4.08 -1.49
CA GLU A 16 -10.50 4.91 -0.86
C GLU A 16 -9.12 4.71 -1.50
N GLY A 17 -8.28 5.73 -1.40
CA GLY A 17 -6.85 5.64 -1.69
C GLY A 17 -6.04 5.77 -0.40
N LEU A 18 -4.76 5.43 -0.46
CA LEU A 18 -3.80 5.73 0.59
C LEU A 18 -3.17 7.10 0.31
N CYS A 19 -3.71 8.16 0.90
CA CYS A 19 -3.21 9.52 0.73
C CYS A 19 -2.28 9.95 1.87
N LEU A 20 -1.40 10.92 1.62
CA LEU A 20 -0.77 11.67 2.71
C LEU A 20 -1.84 12.46 3.48
N SER A 21 -1.96 12.21 4.80
CA SER A 21 -2.99 12.87 5.63
C SER A 21 -2.61 14.29 6.03
N GLY A 22 -1.31 14.60 6.07
CA GLY A 22 -0.79 15.84 6.68
C GLY A 22 -0.61 15.75 8.21
N GLU A 23 -1.11 14.68 8.83
CA GLU A 23 -0.93 14.36 10.25
C GLU A 23 0.42 13.63 10.44
N LEU A 24 1.04 13.76 11.60
CA LEU A 24 2.25 12.99 11.92
C LEU A 24 1.88 11.59 12.42
N TYR A 25 2.71 10.58 12.14
CA TYR A 25 2.48 9.22 12.68
C TYR A 25 2.54 9.17 14.21
N SER A 26 3.11 10.18 14.85
CA SER A 26 3.18 10.32 16.30
C SER A 26 1.92 10.91 16.93
N GLU A 27 1.04 11.51 16.13
CA GLU A 27 -0.27 11.97 16.60
C GLU A 27 -1.18 10.76 16.86
N PRO A 28 -2.19 10.89 17.75
CA PRO A 28 -3.15 9.83 17.99
C PRO A 28 -3.82 9.33 16.70
N ALA A 29 -3.85 8.01 16.51
CA ALA A 29 -4.45 7.42 15.32
C ALA A 29 -5.95 7.73 15.23
N SER A 30 -6.40 8.13 14.04
CA SER A 30 -7.80 8.33 13.71
C SER A 30 -8.35 7.13 12.93
N HIS A 31 -9.68 7.06 12.77
CA HIS A 31 -10.30 6.04 11.91
C HIS A 31 -9.73 6.06 10.48
N SER A 32 -9.39 7.24 9.95
CA SER A 32 -8.86 7.36 8.59
C SER A 32 -7.43 6.85 8.45
N THR A 33 -6.63 6.87 9.52
CA THR A 33 -5.21 6.45 9.51
C THR A 33 -4.98 5.04 10.04
N THR A 34 -6.03 4.37 10.54
CA THR A 34 -5.93 3.03 11.11
C THR A 34 -6.32 1.98 10.08
N PHE A 35 -5.37 1.10 9.75
CA PHE A 35 -5.54 0.01 8.79
C PHE A 35 -5.34 -1.34 9.48
N TYR A 36 -5.96 -2.38 8.91
CA TYR A 36 -5.83 -3.75 9.39
C TYR A 36 -4.91 -4.54 8.47
N HIS A 37 -3.91 -5.22 9.02
CA HIS A 37 -3.10 -6.19 8.29
C HIS A 37 -3.59 -7.59 8.63
N ASN A 38 -4.49 -8.11 7.80
CA ASN A 38 -5.15 -9.40 8.02
C ASN A 38 -4.27 -10.54 7.50
N VAL A 39 -3.73 -11.34 8.41
CA VAL A 39 -2.86 -12.49 8.13
C VAL A 39 -3.57 -13.81 8.44
N THR A 40 -3.15 -14.90 7.80
CA THR A 40 -3.76 -16.23 7.95
C THR A 40 -3.36 -16.98 9.22
N ALA A 41 -2.23 -16.62 9.84
CA ALA A 41 -1.76 -17.22 11.08
C ALA A 41 -2.07 -16.31 12.27
N GLY A 42 -2.57 -16.86 13.38
CA GLY A 42 -2.86 -16.13 14.62
C GLY A 42 -1.61 -15.70 15.40
N SER A 43 -0.56 -15.30 14.71
CA SER A 43 0.76 -15.00 15.26
C SER A 43 1.30 -13.73 14.62
N ASP A 44 1.84 -12.82 15.43
CA ASP A 44 2.56 -11.59 15.04
C ASP A 44 3.89 -11.90 14.33
N LEU A 45 3.86 -12.76 13.33
CA LEU A 45 5.03 -13.18 12.58
C LEU A 45 5.51 -12.02 11.71
N VAL A 46 6.78 -11.72 11.85
CA VAL A 46 7.50 -10.86 10.91
C VAL A 46 7.49 -11.53 9.53
N ASP A 47 7.49 -10.72 8.47
CA ASP A 47 7.53 -11.17 7.08
C ASP A 47 6.29 -11.96 6.62
N GLU A 48 5.22 -12.02 7.41
CA GLU A 48 3.97 -12.67 7.00
C GLU A 48 3.22 -11.81 5.97
N GLY A 49 2.78 -12.46 4.88
CA GLY A 49 1.95 -11.83 3.87
C GLY A 49 0.52 -11.69 4.33
N GLY A 50 -0.03 -10.48 4.23
CA GLY A 50 -1.40 -10.20 4.67
C GLY A 50 -2.09 -9.18 3.80
N ILE A 51 -3.42 -9.14 3.94
CA ILE A 51 -4.25 -8.17 3.25
C ILE A 51 -4.26 -6.89 4.08
N LEU A 52 -3.84 -5.78 3.48
CA LEU A 52 -4.06 -4.46 4.04
C LEU A 52 -5.53 -4.07 3.80
N GLY A 53 -6.29 -3.82 4.86
CA GLY A 53 -7.70 -3.50 4.81
C GLY A 53 -8.06 -2.26 5.61
N TRP A 54 -9.23 -1.71 5.30
CA TRP A 54 -9.83 -0.58 6.00
C TRP A 54 -11.33 -0.76 6.03
N SER A 55 -11.99 -0.32 7.10
CA SER A 55 -13.44 -0.44 7.24
C SER A 55 -14.07 0.91 6.96
N LEU A 56 -14.86 1.01 5.90
CA LEU A 56 -15.62 2.23 5.63
C LEU A 56 -16.80 2.31 6.61
N THR A 57 -16.83 3.35 7.44
CA THR A 57 -17.99 3.64 8.29
C THR A 57 -19.01 4.46 7.52
N TYR A 58 -20.25 3.98 7.44
CA TYR A 58 -21.38 4.61 6.77
C TYR A 58 -22.66 4.47 7.61
N ASN A 59 -23.68 5.30 7.33
CA ASN A 59 -24.95 5.29 8.08
C ASN A 59 -24.75 5.25 9.61
N TYR A 60 -23.88 6.13 10.10
CA TYR A 60 -23.45 6.28 11.50
C TYR A 60 -22.62 5.12 12.07
N ASN A 61 -23.12 3.88 12.03
CA ASN A 61 -22.49 2.75 12.73
C ASN A 61 -22.37 1.47 11.89
N LEU A 62 -22.70 1.53 10.59
CA LEU A 62 -22.47 0.38 9.72
C LEU A 62 -21.05 0.45 9.16
N THR A 63 -20.39 -0.70 9.09
CA THR A 63 -19.06 -0.81 8.48
C THR A 63 -19.13 -1.70 7.25
N ALA A 64 -18.46 -1.27 6.19
CA ALA A 64 -18.21 -2.06 5.01
C ALA A 64 -16.71 -2.40 4.99
N PRO A 65 -16.33 -3.68 5.13
CA PRO A 65 -14.93 -4.05 5.08
C PRO A 65 -14.42 -3.96 3.64
N SER A 66 -13.21 -3.44 3.48
CA SER A 66 -12.59 -3.18 2.19
C SER A 66 -11.12 -3.62 2.19
N SER A 67 -10.65 -4.13 1.05
CA SER A 67 -9.27 -4.58 0.86
C SER A 67 -8.50 -3.69 -0.10
N MET A 68 -7.21 -3.50 0.18
CA MET A 68 -6.27 -2.85 -0.73
C MET A 68 -5.94 -3.77 -1.90
N GLN A 69 -6.01 -3.21 -3.10
CA GLN A 69 -5.56 -3.82 -4.34
C GLN A 69 -4.89 -2.77 -5.23
N PHE A 70 -3.99 -3.20 -6.11
CA PHE A 70 -3.41 -2.32 -7.11
C PHE A 70 -4.36 -2.05 -8.28
N SER A 71 -4.61 -0.77 -8.55
CA SER A 71 -5.13 -0.31 -9.83
C SER A 71 -3.96 -0.05 -10.78
N ILE A 72 -3.87 -0.87 -11.83
CA ILE A 72 -2.78 -0.84 -12.82
C ILE A 72 -3.32 -0.27 -14.13
N ASN A 73 -2.58 0.66 -14.71
CA ASN A 73 -2.78 1.11 -16.09
C ASN A 73 -1.64 0.56 -16.96
N PRO A 74 -1.92 -0.20 -18.03
CA PRO A 74 -0.88 -0.75 -18.92
C PRO A 74 0.04 0.29 -19.56
N THR A 75 -0.38 1.56 -19.64
CA THR A 75 0.44 2.67 -20.15
C THR A 75 1.22 3.40 -19.05
N SER A 76 1.33 2.81 -17.86
CA SER A 76 1.99 3.37 -16.70
C SER A 76 2.97 2.39 -16.07
N ASN A 77 4.09 2.91 -15.57
CA ASN A 77 5.04 2.14 -14.75
C ASN A 77 4.82 2.35 -13.24
N VAL A 78 3.64 2.84 -12.86
CA VAL A 78 3.18 2.92 -11.48
C VAL A 78 1.78 2.35 -11.30
N ALA A 79 1.54 1.73 -10.15
CA ALA A 79 0.26 1.21 -9.71
C ALA A 79 -0.24 1.97 -8.48
N ILE A 80 -1.52 2.33 -8.46
CA ILE A 80 -2.14 3.06 -7.35
C ILE A 80 -2.80 2.03 -6.42
N PRO A 81 -2.43 1.94 -5.13
CA PRO A 81 -3.17 1.17 -4.15
C PRO A 81 -4.55 1.82 -3.93
N ILE A 82 -5.59 1.05 -4.18
CA ILE A 82 -6.99 1.43 -3.97
C ILE A 82 -7.58 0.44 -2.99
N ILE A 83 -8.30 0.96 -2.00
CA ILE A 83 -9.08 0.19 -1.05
C ILE A 83 -10.50 0.09 -1.61
N TYR A 84 -10.93 -1.12 -1.92
CA TYR A 84 -12.19 -1.40 -2.61
C TYR A 84 -13.08 -2.29 -1.73
N PRO A 85 -14.42 -2.11 -1.74
CA PRO A 85 -15.30 -2.90 -0.90
C PRO A 85 -15.21 -4.40 -1.15
N GLY A 86 -15.18 -5.18 -0.06
CA GLY A 86 -15.07 -6.64 -0.08
C GLY A 86 -13.63 -7.14 0.10
N TRP A 87 -13.47 -8.47 -0.06
CA TRP A 87 -12.20 -9.20 0.12
C TRP A 87 -11.85 -10.13 -1.04
N THR A 88 -12.58 -10.03 -2.16
CA THR A 88 -12.41 -10.95 -3.30
C THR A 88 -11.21 -10.59 -4.17
N GLN A 89 -10.78 -9.33 -4.17
CA GLN A 89 -9.60 -8.85 -4.87
C GLN A 89 -8.71 -8.08 -3.90
N TYR A 90 -7.44 -8.49 -3.81
CA TYR A 90 -6.49 -7.88 -2.90
C TYR A 90 -5.07 -8.02 -3.42
N THR A 91 -4.18 -7.17 -2.92
CA THR A 91 -2.74 -7.33 -3.05
C THR A 91 -2.14 -7.58 -1.67
N LEU A 92 -1.36 -8.65 -1.56
CA LEU A 92 -0.65 -8.97 -0.32
C LEU A 92 0.55 -8.04 -0.13
N VAL A 93 0.74 -7.61 1.11
CA VAL A 93 1.93 -6.88 1.57
C VAL A 93 2.46 -7.54 2.83
N ASN A 94 3.76 -7.40 3.03
CA ASN A 94 4.49 -7.94 4.17
C ASN A 94 5.14 -6.78 4.93
N PHE A 95 5.49 -7.00 6.19
CA PHE A 95 6.26 -6.06 6.99
C PHE A 95 7.51 -6.74 7.53
N ASP A 96 8.67 -6.12 7.31
CA ASP A 96 9.94 -6.65 7.80
C ASP A 96 10.13 -6.42 9.30
N GLU A 97 11.26 -6.85 9.85
CA GLU A 97 11.61 -6.71 11.28
C GLU A 97 11.59 -5.25 11.75
N SER A 98 11.85 -4.30 10.86
CA SER A 98 11.80 -2.87 11.15
C SER A 98 10.38 -2.28 11.04
N GLY A 99 9.39 -3.10 10.69
CA GLY A 99 8.02 -2.68 10.42
C GLY A 99 7.86 -2.02 9.05
N SER A 100 8.83 -2.15 8.14
CA SER A 100 8.75 -1.55 6.81
C SER A 100 7.98 -2.45 5.85
N MET A 101 7.04 -1.85 5.13
CA MET A 101 6.17 -2.52 4.18
C MET A 101 6.92 -2.88 2.90
N TYR A 102 6.81 -4.13 2.47
CA TYR A 102 7.42 -4.61 1.25
C TYR A 102 6.53 -5.64 0.54
N ILE A 103 6.86 -5.93 -0.71
CA ILE A 103 6.28 -7.05 -1.47
C ILE A 103 7.42 -8.02 -1.83
N PRO A 104 7.29 -9.32 -1.53
CA PRO A 104 8.34 -10.29 -1.84
C PRO A 104 8.53 -10.46 -3.34
N TRP A 105 9.79 -10.50 -3.78
CA TRP A 105 10.19 -10.72 -5.16
C TRP A 105 10.77 -12.11 -5.31
N PHE A 106 9.95 -13.02 -5.85
CA PHE A 106 10.26 -14.44 -5.98
C PHE A 106 10.96 -14.79 -7.30
N VAL A 107 10.88 -13.95 -8.33
CA VAL A 107 11.41 -14.24 -9.67
C VAL A 107 12.16 -13.03 -10.22
N ASP A 108 13.49 -13.13 -10.30
CA ASP A 108 14.35 -12.13 -10.90
C ASP A 108 14.39 -12.27 -12.42
N ASP A 109 13.50 -11.55 -13.08
CA ASP A 109 13.37 -11.46 -14.54
C ASP A 109 14.25 -10.35 -15.15
N THR A 110 15.15 -9.73 -14.38
CA THR A 110 16.16 -8.79 -14.93
C THR A 110 17.36 -9.51 -15.55
N LYS A 111 17.44 -10.82 -15.36
CA LYS A 111 18.49 -11.70 -15.88
C LYS A 111 17.94 -12.66 -16.93
N SER A 112 18.86 -13.21 -17.73
CA SER A 112 18.56 -14.25 -18.72
C SER A 112 19.55 -15.41 -18.55
N PRO A 113 19.12 -16.58 -18.03
CA PRO A 113 17.74 -16.92 -17.68
C PRO A 113 17.23 -16.21 -16.41
N PRO A 114 15.89 -16.09 -16.21
CA PRO A 114 15.33 -15.63 -14.95
C PRO A 114 15.74 -16.54 -13.78
N GLU A 115 15.95 -15.94 -12.61
CA GLU A 115 16.40 -16.63 -11.40
C GLU A 115 15.32 -16.59 -10.30
N TYR A 116 15.36 -17.53 -9.36
CA TYR A 116 14.52 -17.51 -8.16
C TYR A 116 15.39 -17.16 -6.94
N PRO A 117 15.35 -15.92 -6.44
CA PRO A 117 16.09 -15.56 -5.23
C PRO A 117 15.65 -16.41 -4.04
N SER A 118 16.62 -16.89 -3.25
CA SER A 118 16.37 -17.69 -2.06
C SER A 118 17.26 -17.18 -0.90
N PRO A 119 16.70 -16.47 0.10
CA PRO A 119 15.28 -16.12 0.24
C PRO A 119 14.81 -15.10 -0.80
N ALA A 120 13.49 -14.96 -0.94
CA ALA A 120 12.89 -13.93 -1.79
C ALA A 120 13.35 -12.53 -1.36
N LEU A 121 13.57 -11.64 -2.34
CA LEU A 121 14.04 -10.29 -2.05
C LEU A 121 12.88 -9.40 -1.56
N LYS A 122 13.15 -8.56 -0.57
CA LYS A 122 12.14 -7.66 0.03
C LYS A 122 12.07 -6.34 -0.76
N LEU A 123 11.17 -6.22 -1.73
CA LEU A 123 11.05 -5.00 -2.52
C LEU A 123 10.25 -3.92 -1.80
N LYS A 124 10.88 -2.76 -1.60
CA LYS A 124 10.24 -1.56 -1.06
C LYS A 124 10.06 -0.51 -2.17
N ASN A 125 9.25 -0.83 -3.19
CA ASN A 125 9.03 0.06 -4.35
C ASN A 125 7.94 1.10 -4.14
N TRP A 126 7.89 1.66 -2.94
CA TRP A 126 6.92 2.67 -2.55
C TRP A 126 7.38 4.08 -2.92
N TYR A 127 6.43 4.86 -3.44
CA TYR A 127 6.58 6.26 -3.79
C TYR A 127 5.34 7.03 -3.37
N ILE A 128 5.51 8.30 -3.03
CA ILE A 128 4.41 9.25 -2.95
C ILE A 128 4.39 10.03 -4.25
N CYS A 129 3.26 10.04 -4.95
CA CYS A 129 3.10 10.73 -6.22
C CYS A 129 1.81 11.54 -6.23
N LEU A 130 1.76 12.62 -7.02
CA LEU A 130 0.51 13.24 -7.42
C LEU A 130 -0.18 12.32 -8.45
N THR A 131 -1.31 11.73 -8.07
CA THR A 131 -2.05 10.77 -8.90
C THR A 131 -3.49 11.22 -9.12
N ARG A 132 -4.10 10.71 -10.20
CA ARG A 132 -5.53 10.88 -10.47
C ARG A 132 -6.12 9.53 -10.80
N TRP A 133 -6.80 8.93 -9.82
CA TRP A 133 -7.62 7.74 -10.06
C TRP A 133 -9.06 8.17 -10.42
N SER A 134 -9.74 8.84 -9.50
CA SER A 134 -10.96 9.62 -9.78
C SER A 134 -10.76 11.09 -9.44
N TYR A 135 -10.12 11.34 -8.30
CA TYR A 135 -9.76 12.67 -7.81
C TYR A 135 -8.25 12.85 -7.83
N LEU A 136 -7.81 14.10 -7.87
CA LEU A 136 -6.40 14.46 -7.83
C LEU A 136 -5.92 14.51 -6.38
N TYR A 137 -5.01 13.62 -6.00
CA TYR A 137 -4.46 13.54 -4.66
C TYR A 137 -2.97 13.19 -4.67
N THR A 138 -2.31 13.44 -3.55
CA THR A 138 -0.96 12.92 -3.29
C THR A 138 -1.07 11.57 -2.60
N THR A 139 -0.82 10.49 -3.34
CA THR A 139 -1.09 9.12 -2.88
C THR A 139 0.19 8.29 -2.80
N LEU A 140 0.17 7.30 -1.91
CA LEU A 140 1.05 6.15 -1.99
C LEU A 140 0.85 5.47 -3.34
N THR A 141 1.96 5.00 -3.90
CA THR A 141 2.04 4.44 -5.24
C THR A 141 3.14 3.37 -5.24
N TRP A 142 2.90 2.27 -5.94
CA TRP A 142 3.91 1.25 -6.18
C TRP A 142 4.54 1.42 -7.55
N LYS A 143 5.87 1.45 -7.63
CA LYS A 143 6.57 1.48 -8.91
C LYS A 143 6.68 0.06 -9.47
N ILE A 144 6.15 -0.11 -10.69
CA ILE A 144 6.16 -1.39 -11.41
C ILE A 144 7.56 -1.64 -11.98
N GLY A 145 8.05 -2.87 -11.82
CA GLY A 145 9.39 -3.30 -12.22
C GLY A 145 10.47 -2.90 -11.20
N VAL A 146 11.66 -3.49 -11.29
CA VAL A 146 12.74 -3.30 -10.29
C VAL A 146 13.84 -2.32 -10.74
N THR A 147 13.90 -1.97 -12.02
CA THR A 147 14.91 -1.03 -12.58
C THR A 147 14.30 0.27 -13.08
N GLY A 148 15.04 1.37 -12.99
CA GLY A 148 14.59 2.69 -13.41
C GLY A 148 13.58 3.35 -12.47
N GLU A 149 13.20 4.59 -12.82
CA GLU A 149 12.37 5.48 -12.01
C GLU A 149 10.90 5.53 -12.47
N PRO A 150 9.96 5.95 -11.61
CA PRO A 150 8.60 6.27 -12.02
C PRO A 150 8.57 7.29 -13.17
N GLN A 151 7.69 7.08 -14.16
CA GLN A 151 7.48 8.03 -15.26
C GLN A 151 6.74 9.30 -14.82
N ASN A 152 6.03 9.23 -13.68
CA ASN A 152 5.34 10.37 -13.11
C ASN A 152 6.36 11.25 -12.38
N PRO A 153 6.62 12.48 -12.85
CA PRO A 153 7.70 13.32 -12.33
C PRO A 153 7.45 13.86 -10.91
N SER A 154 6.23 13.71 -10.39
CA SER A 154 5.91 14.09 -9.00
C SER A 154 6.31 13.04 -7.98
N CYS A 155 6.71 11.84 -8.42
CA CYS A 155 6.98 10.73 -7.52
C CYS A 155 8.23 10.97 -6.67
N GLN A 156 8.10 10.72 -5.38
CA GLN A 156 9.19 10.76 -4.41
C GLN A 156 9.29 9.43 -3.70
N LYS A 157 10.50 8.86 -3.65
CA LYS A 157 10.76 7.60 -2.97
C LYS A 157 10.43 7.73 -1.49
N VAL A 158 9.73 6.75 -0.93
CA VAL A 158 9.45 6.68 0.51
C VAL A 158 9.66 5.27 1.05
N ASP A 159 9.87 5.19 2.35
CA ASP A 159 9.65 3.96 3.11
C ASP A 159 8.28 4.07 3.80
N VAL A 160 7.56 2.96 3.87
CA VAL A 160 6.24 2.92 4.50
C VAL A 160 6.33 2.00 5.69
N THR A 161 6.09 2.52 6.89
CA THR A 161 6.26 1.76 8.13
C THR A 161 4.92 1.63 8.84
N ARG A 162 4.64 0.47 9.43
CA ARG A 162 3.50 0.31 10.33
C ARG A 162 3.83 0.82 11.73
N VAL A 163 2.88 1.50 12.35
CA VAL A 163 2.93 1.91 13.76
C VAL A 163 1.76 1.23 14.46
N TYR A 164 2.04 0.52 15.55
CA TYR A 164 1.01 -0.16 16.34
C TYR A 164 0.23 0.86 17.19
N VAL A 165 -1.09 0.65 17.27
CA VAL A 165 -2.05 1.46 18.04
C VAL A 165 -2.58 0.64 19.21
#